data_AF-A0A537K0Y9-F1
#
_entry.id   AF-A0A537K0Y9-F1
#
_cell.length_a   1.000
_cell.length_b   1.000
_cell.length_c   1.000
_cell.angle_alpha   90.00
_cell.angle_beta   90.00
_cell.angle_gamma   90.00
#
_symmetry.space_group_name_H-M   'P 1'
#
loop_
_entity.id
_entity.type
_entity.pdbx_description
1 polymer ?
#
loop_
_entity_poly.entity_id
_entity_poly.type
_entity_poly.pdbx_seq_one_letter_code
_entity_poly.pdbx_strand_id
1 'polypeptide(L)'
;MEGAVRAATRRTRRKTWGGVSPIPHAPSIRGVQKLTRKRAPAPPTAARFPGFAYNGGPVIASPQVYTSFWGPLWTQDQAHKSRADRLSRFHADLLQSGFMNVLSQYGVGHGAGAAGAFVRATFIGSVPGTLTDAGIQALIQSSIIDGVLPEPTTPSIIALIIYLDETIGVDDAPNGLVLCEAANDTAFGYHNFFTTAAGNPFYYAIVPALSDACLEESCPGNDAGCSLHLSETQEQRLTQVASHEFAEMTTDPQLNAWVDPANGENGDICNGESDPLIVGANTWTVQRIYSKVDDVNSGGRVFCLSQAPDPRPRVSPGPTDRPTRA
;
A
#
# COMPACT_ATOMS: atom_id res chain seq x y z
N MET A 1 -52.86 5.67 -21.17
CA MET A 1 -52.02 6.20 -20.08
C MET A 1 -51.48 5.01 -19.31
N GLU A 2 -50.33 4.48 -19.72
CA GLU A 2 -49.60 3.48 -18.94
C GLU A 2 -48.14 3.90 -18.94
N GLY A 3 -47.71 4.46 -17.81
CA GLY A 3 -46.33 4.89 -17.58
C GLY A 3 -45.52 3.73 -17.03
N ALA A 4 -44.65 3.16 -17.86
CA ALA A 4 -43.65 2.20 -17.41
C ALA A 4 -42.53 2.94 -16.67
N VAL A 5 -42.51 2.84 -15.34
CA VAL A 5 -41.40 3.27 -14.50
C VAL A 5 -40.24 2.30 -14.71
N ARG A 6 -39.20 2.74 -15.45
CA ARG A 6 -37.93 2.01 -15.52
C ARG A 6 -37.23 2.11 -14.17
N ALA A 7 -37.17 1.00 -13.44
CA ALA A 7 -36.31 0.85 -12.28
C ALA A 7 -34.84 1.02 -12.71
N ALA A 8 -34.20 2.09 -12.23
CA ALA A 8 -32.76 2.24 -12.34
C ALA A 8 -32.10 1.20 -11.43
N THR A 9 -31.47 0.18 -12.03
CA THR A 9 -30.58 -0.73 -11.31
C THR A 9 -29.44 0.08 -10.73
N ARG A 10 -29.49 0.30 -9.41
CA ARG A 10 -28.42 0.91 -8.62
C ARG A 10 -27.24 -0.06 -8.67
N ARG A 11 -26.30 0.15 -9.61
CA ARG A 11 -25.00 -0.53 -9.61
C ARG A 11 -24.39 -0.34 -8.22
N THR A 12 -24.24 -1.42 -7.49
CA THR A 12 -23.49 -1.43 -6.23
C THR A 12 -22.08 -0.96 -6.54
N ARG A 13 -21.66 0.15 -5.91
CA ARG A 13 -20.25 0.54 -5.88
C ARG A 13 -19.54 -0.58 -5.11
N ARG A 14 -18.77 -1.43 -5.81
CA ARG A 14 -17.88 -2.37 -5.12
C ARG A 14 -16.78 -1.54 -4.46
N LYS A 15 -16.47 -1.83 -3.20
CA LYS A 15 -15.32 -1.22 -2.50
C LYS A 15 -14.08 -1.52 -3.32
N THR A 16 -13.35 -0.47 -3.68
CA THR A 16 -11.94 -0.58 -4.03
C THR A 16 -11.18 -0.86 -2.75
N TRP A 17 -10.12 -1.66 -2.83
CA TRP A 17 -9.05 -1.68 -1.83
C TRP A 17 -7.73 -1.47 -2.57
N GLY A 18 -6.75 -0.87 -1.91
CA GLY A 18 -5.40 -0.75 -2.47
C GLY A 18 -4.66 -2.07 -2.31
N GLY A 19 -3.72 -2.37 -3.20
CA GLY A 19 -2.83 -3.49 -2.96
C GLY A 19 -2.11 -4.08 -4.17
N VAL A 20 -1.10 -4.90 -3.88
CA VAL A 20 -0.20 -5.48 -4.88
C VAL A 20 -0.84 -6.64 -5.67
N SER A 21 -1.08 -6.45 -6.98
CA SER A 21 -1.57 -7.53 -7.86
C SER A 21 -0.46 -8.51 -8.21
N PRO A 22 -0.76 -9.82 -8.42
CA PRO A 22 0.16 -10.73 -9.09
C PRO A 22 0.46 -10.32 -10.53
N ILE A 23 -0.42 -9.56 -11.18
CA ILE A 23 -0.24 -9.08 -12.55
C ILE A 23 0.51 -7.73 -12.53
N PRO A 24 1.65 -7.60 -13.22
CA PRO A 24 2.36 -6.32 -13.34
C PRO A 24 1.48 -5.19 -13.89
N HIS A 25 1.72 -3.97 -13.40
CA HIS A 25 0.98 -2.75 -13.79
C HIS A 25 -0.55 -2.85 -13.66
N ALA A 26 -1.03 -3.66 -12.73
CA ALA A 26 -2.44 -3.84 -12.45
C ALA A 26 -2.74 -3.69 -10.96
N PRO A 27 -3.92 -3.16 -10.60
CA PRO A 27 -4.41 -3.17 -9.23
C PRO A 27 -4.80 -4.58 -8.79
N SER A 28 -4.51 -4.93 -7.53
CA SER A 28 -4.82 -6.27 -6.95
C SER A 28 -6.30 -6.61 -7.00
N ILE A 29 -7.18 -5.63 -6.79
CA ILE A 29 -8.61 -5.90 -6.66
C ILE A 29 -9.35 -5.64 -7.96
N ARG A 30 -10.02 -6.70 -8.44
CA ARG A 30 -11.00 -6.65 -9.55
C ARG A 30 -12.20 -5.79 -9.16
N GLY A 31 -12.04 -4.48 -9.23
CA GLY A 31 -13.02 -3.54 -8.69
C GLY A 31 -12.90 -2.11 -9.13
N VAL A 32 -11.88 -1.72 -9.93
CA VAL A 32 -11.85 -0.42 -10.60
C VAL A 32 -13.04 -0.36 -11.58
N GLN A 33 -14.21 0.03 -11.07
CA GLN A 33 -15.30 0.46 -11.93
C GLN A 33 -14.80 1.75 -12.55
N LYS A 34 -14.28 1.64 -13.78
CA LYS A 34 -14.01 2.72 -14.72
C LYS A 34 -14.92 3.91 -14.39
N LEU A 35 -14.40 4.93 -13.70
CA LEU A 35 -15.07 6.22 -13.62
C LEU A 35 -14.89 6.86 -15.00
N THR A 36 -15.61 6.36 -16.00
CA THR A 36 -15.65 6.97 -17.32
C THR A 36 -16.45 8.26 -17.20
N ARG A 37 -15.80 9.34 -16.78
CA ARG A 37 -16.21 10.67 -17.18
C ARG A 37 -15.64 10.89 -18.58
N LYS A 38 -16.51 11.11 -19.58
CA LYS A 38 -16.09 11.43 -20.95
C LYS A 38 -15.06 12.56 -20.91
N ARG A 39 -13.84 12.29 -21.38
CA ARG A 39 -12.73 13.25 -21.40
C ARG A 39 -12.71 13.99 -22.73
N ALA A 40 -12.46 15.29 -22.69
CA ALA A 40 -12.10 16.09 -23.86
C ALA A 40 -10.64 15.79 -24.29
N PRO A 41 -10.28 15.89 -25.57
CA PRO A 41 -8.93 15.57 -26.03
C PRO A 41 -7.90 16.48 -25.37
N ALA A 42 -6.83 15.89 -24.81
CA ALA A 42 -5.71 16.63 -24.24
C ALA A 42 -4.66 16.95 -25.31
N PRO A 43 -4.00 18.12 -25.24
CA PRO A 43 -2.97 18.50 -26.21
C PRO A 43 -1.70 17.64 -26.09
N PRO A 44 -0.85 17.60 -27.15
CA PRO A 44 0.27 16.69 -27.27
C PRO A 44 1.50 17.20 -26.51
N THR A 45 1.49 17.02 -25.19
CA THR A 45 2.64 16.99 -24.24
C THR A 45 2.26 16.24 -22.95
N ALA A 46 1.13 15.52 -22.98
CA ALA A 46 0.46 15.02 -21.78
C ALA A 46 1.22 13.84 -21.16
N ALA A 47 1.43 13.91 -19.85
CA ALA A 47 1.78 12.79 -18.98
C ALA A 47 1.15 11.46 -19.44
N ARG A 48 1.87 10.35 -19.30
CA ARG A 48 1.40 9.00 -19.63
C ARG A 48 0.18 8.60 -18.81
N PHE A 49 0.10 9.06 -17.56
CA PHE A 49 -1.03 8.82 -16.65
C PHE A 49 -1.72 10.14 -16.28
N PRO A 50 -2.42 10.78 -17.23
CA PRO A 50 -3.01 12.10 -17.03
C PRO A 50 -4.29 12.06 -16.18
N GLY A 51 -4.80 10.87 -15.84
CA GLY A 51 -5.95 10.67 -14.96
C GLY A 51 -5.60 10.65 -13.48
N PHE A 52 -4.31 10.46 -13.14
CA PHE A 52 -3.84 10.44 -11.75
C PHE A 52 -4.02 11.81 -11.11
N ALA A 53 -4.91 11.92 -10.13
CA ALA A 53 -5.31 13.18 -9.53
C ALA A 53 -5.68 13.02 -8.06
N TYR A 54 -5.67 14.14 -7.33
CA TYR A 54 -6.16 14.22 -5.97
C TYR A 54 -7.68 14.40 -5.94
N ASN A 55 -8.37 13.56 -5.19
CA ASN A 55 -9.84 13.49 -5.13
C ASN A 55 -10.42 14.00 -3.80
N GLY A 56 -9.59 14.60 -2.94
CA GLY A 56 -10.03 15.27 -1.70
C GLY A 56 -9.98 14.42 -0.44
N GLY A 57 -9.58 13.15 -0.54
CA GLY A 57 -9.34 12.26 0.59
C GLY A 57 -8.17 12.66 1.49
N PRO A 58 -8.04 12.05 2.67
CA PRO A 58 -6.91 12.28 3.56
C PRO A 58 -5.60 11.78 2.95
N VAL A 59 -4.47 12.27 3.47
CA VAL A 59 -3.12 11.73 3.25
C VAL A 59 -2.43 11.61 4.61
N ILE A 60 -1.53 10.63 4.77
CA ILE A 60 -0.69 10.53 5.97
C ILE A 60 0.49 11.49 5.81
N ALA A 61 0.32 12.74 6.21
CA ALA A 61 1.29 13.81 5.93
C ALA A 61 2.62 13.66 6.69
N SER A 62 2.64 12.99 7.84
CA SER A 62 3.86 12.74 8.63
C SER A 62 3.78 11.36 9.28
N PRO A 63 3.97 10.27 8.52
CA PRO A 63 3.77 8.90 9.01
C PRO A 63 4.58 8.59 10.27
N GLN A 64 3.88 8.14 11.30
CA GLN A 64 4.43 7.35 12.38
C GLN A 64 4.25 5.88 12.01
N VAL A 65 5.36 5.26 11.57
CA VAL A 65 5.35 3.89 11.10
C VAL A 65 5.49 2.93 12.27
N TYR A 66 4.53 2.02 12.38
CA TYR A 66 4.56 0.89 13.29
C TYR A 66 4.62 -0.39 12.48
N THR A 67 5.41 -1.36 12.94
CA THR A 67 5.32 -2.72 12.41
C THR A 67 4.68 -3.63 13.43
N SER A 68 3.90 -4.61 12.97
CA SER A 68 3.43 -5.69 13.82
C SER A 68 3.66 -7.04 13.14
N PHE A 69 4.33 -7.93 13.83
CA PHE A 69 4.69 -9.26 13.34
C PHE A 69 3.74 -10.30 13.95
N TRP A 70 2.91 -10.92 13.11
CA TRP A 70 1.81 -11.79 13.51
C TRP A 70 2.14 -13.24 13.17
N GLY A 71 1.98 -14.10 14.16
CA GLY A 71 2.26 -15.52 14.09
C GLY A 71 3.42 -15.97 15.00
N PRO A 72 3.45 -17.26 15.36
CA PRO A 72 4.39 -17.81 16.34
C PRO A 72 5.85 -17.76 15.87
N LEU A 73 6.12 -17.87 14.57
CA LEU A 73 7.47 -17.97 14.03
C LEU A 73 8.30 -16.73 14.34
N TRP A 74 7.70 -15.54 14.33
CA TRP A 74 8.36 -14.27 14.68
C TRP A 74 8.98 -14.23 16.09
N THR A 75 8.52 -15.10 17.00
CA THR A 75 9.01 -15.17 18.38
C THR A 75 9.69 -16.50 18.73
N GLN A 76 9.50 -17.53 17.90
CA GLN A 76 10.00 -18.88 18.17
C GLN A 76 11.17 -19.26 17.25
N ASP A 77 11.21 -18.74 16.02
CA ASP A 77 12.24 -19.03 15.05
C ASP A 77 13.29 -17.91 14.93
N GLN A 78 14.57 -18.28 14.86
CA GLN A 78 15.67 -17.31 14.85
C GLN A 78 15.82 -16.57 13.51
N ALA A 79 15.50 -17.22 12.40
CA ALA A 79 15.54 -16.57 11.09
C ALA A 79 14.44 -15.51 10.98
N HIS A 80 13.24 -15.82 11.50
CA HIS A 80 12.13 -14.87 11.56
C HIS A 80 12.41 -13.68 12.47
N LYS A 81 12.99 -13.90 13.67
CA LYS A 81 13.44 -12.80 14.53
C LYS A 81 14.41 -11.87 13.81
N SER A 82 15.41 -12.45 13.15
CA SER A 82 16.43 -11.68 12.41
C SER A 82 15.79 -10.90 11.26
N ARG A 83 14.81 -11.50 10.56
CA ARG A 83 14.03 -10.83 9.50
C ARG A 83 13.12 -9.72 10.06
N ALA A 84 12.51 -9.88 11.22
CA ALA A 84 11.70 -8.83 11.85
C ALA A 84 12.55 -7.60 12.18
N ASP A 85 13.78 -7.79 12.68
CA ASP A 85 14.74 -6.71 12.89
C ASP A 85 15.11 -6.02 11.57
N ARG A 86 15.37 -6.80 10.52
CA ARG A 86 15.63 -6.29 9.16
C ARG A 86 14.45 -5.46 8.63
N LEU A 87 13.23 -5.98 8.69
CA LEU A 87 12.04 -5.27 8.21
C LEU A 87 11.75 -4.00 9.01
N SER A 88 12.01 -4.01 10.32
CA SER A 88 11.93 -2.80 11.14
C SER A 88 12.98 -1.76 10.73
N ARG A 89 14.21 -2.19 10.44
CA ARG A 89 15.26 -1.32 9.92
C ARG A 89 14.93 -0.78 8.52
N PHE A 90 14.32 -1.59 7.66
CA PHE A 90 13.86 -1.19 6.34
C PHE A 90 12.92 0.03 6.43
N HIS A 91 11.90 0.01 7.28
CA HIS A 91 10.99 1.15 7.44
C HIS A 91 11.68 2.42 7.93
N ALA A 92 12.64 2.28 8.86
CA ALA A 92 13.45 3.41 9.30
C ALA A 92 14.33 3.99 8.16
N ASP A 93 14.95 3.12 7.36
CA ASP A 93 15.77 3.51 6.21
C ASP A 93 14.94 4.13 5.09
N LEU A 94 13.76 3.57 4.79
CA LEU A 94 12.83 4.05 3.78
C LEU A 94 12.48 5.53 4.02
N LEU A 95 12.11 5.87 5.27
CA LEU A 95 11.79 7.24 5.70
C LEU A 95 12.97 8.21 5.61
N GLN A 96 14.21 7.71 5.65
CA GLN A 96 15.44 8.50 5.52
C GLN A 96 15.93 8.63 4.08
N SER A 97 15.26 7.97 3.13
CA SER A 97 15.79 7.79 1.78
C SER A 97 15.14 8.69 0.73
N GLY A 98 15.74 8.70 -0.46
CA GLY A 98 15.21 9.37 -1.65
C GLY A 98 13.85 8.82 -2.10
N PHE A 99 13.38 7.69 -1.58
CA PHE A 99 12.01 7.22 -1.77
C PHE A 99 10.99 8.26 -1.29
N MET A 100 11.22 8.85 -0.11
CA MET A 100 10.35 9.90 0.43
C MET A 100 10.42 11.20 -0.37
N ASN A 101 11.51 11.43 -1.11
CA ASN A 101 11.58 12.55 -2.04
C ASN A 101 10.60 12.37 -3.22
N VAL A 102 10.32 11.14 -3.63
CA VAL A 102 9.28 10.89 -4.64
C VAL A 102 7.90 11.17 -4.05
N LEU A 103 7.62 10.66 -2.84
CA LEU A 103 6.30 10.79 -2.21
C LEU A 103 5.95 12.21 -1.73
N SER A 104 6.94 13.08 -1.51
CA SER A 104 6.70 14.48 -1.09
C SER A 104 5.79 15.25 -2.04
N GLN A 105 5.75 14.87 -3.32
CA GLN A 105 4.88 15.48 -4.32
C GLN A 105 3.39 15.29 -4.04
N TYR A 106 3.04 14.23 -3.30
CA TYR A 106 1.67 13.86 -2.95
C TYR A 106 1.26 14.35 -1.56
N GLY A 107 2.13 15.12 -0.90
CA GLY A 107 1.87 15.68 0.43
C GLY A 107 2.30 14.81 1.59
N VAL A 108 2.99 13.69 1.31
CA VAL A 108 3.58 12.81 2.33
C VAL A 108 4.96 13.32 2.69
N GLY A 109 5.08 13.91 3.87
CA GLY A 109 6.33 14.41 4.39
C GLY A 109 6.92 15.59 3.61
N HIS A 110 8.20 15.84 3.88
CA HIS A 110 9.02 16.85 3.21
C HIS A 110 10.28 16.25 2.54
N GLY A 111 10.27 14.94 2.30
CA GLY A 111 11.39 14.20 1.69
C GLY A 111 12.23 13.40 2.69
N ALA A 112 13.37 12.93 2.22
CA ALA A 112 14.32 12.08 2.92
C ALA A 112 14.69 12.67 4.30
N GLY A 113 14.41 11.92 5.37
CA GLY A 113 14.73 12.33 6.75
C GLY A 113 13.82 13.41 7.35
N ALA A 114 12.87 13.94 6.58
CA ALA A 114 11.86 14.90 7.01
C ALA A 114 10.44 14.43 6.68
N ALA A 115 10.25 13.12 6.58
CA ALA A 115 8.99 12.51 6.19
C ALA A 115 8.13 12.06 7.37
N GLY A 116 8.74 11.56 8.44
CA GLY A 116 8.07 10.87 9.53
C GLY A 116 9.08 10.08 10.34
N ALA A 117 8.61 9.11 11.12
CA ALA A 117 9.48 8.28 11.94
C ALA A 117 8.98 6.83 12.03
N PHE A 118 9.92 5.89 12.03
CA PHE A 118 9.65 4.55 12.55
C PHE A 118 9.59 4.63 14.09
N VAL A 119 8.50 4.14 14.67
CA VAL A 119 8.25 4.28 16.11
C VAL A 119 8.63 3.01 16.86
N ARG A 120 8.01 1.88 16.55
CA ARG A 120 8.30 0.57 17.17
C ARG A 120 7.73 -0.61 16.38
N ALA A 121 8.24 -1.79 16.72
CA ALA A 121 7.69 -3.09 16.35
C ALA A 121 6.87 -3.70 17.50
N THR A 122 5.81 -4.44 17.17
CA THR A 122 5.06 -5.30 18.10
C THR A 122 4.99 -6.73 17.58
N PHE A 123 4.71 -7.68 18.47
CA PHE A 123 4.64 -9.11 18.14
C PHE A 123 3.36 -9.71 18.70
N ILE A 124 2.59 -10.40 17.86
CA ILE A 124 1.35 -11.09 18.25
C ILE A 124 1.49 -12.55 17.84
N GLY A 125 1.83 -13.43 18.79
CA GLY A 125 2.17 -14.82 18.49
C GLY A 125 0.97 -15.76 18.31
N SER A 126 -0.20 -15.40 18.83
CA SER A 126 -1.43 -16.22 18.76
C SER A 126 -2.46 -15.55 17.88
N VAL A 127 -2.48 -15.91 16.60
CA VAL A 127 -3.40 -15.40 15.59
C VAL A 127 -4.03 -16.60 14.87
N PRO A 128 -5.32 -16.57 14.50
CA PRO A 128 -5.92 -17.61 13.66
C PRO A 128 -5.12 -17.84 12.38
N GLY A 129 -5.01 -19.10 11.94
CA GLY A 129 -4.20 -19.46 10.76
C GLY A 129 -4.76 -18.98 9.41
N THR A 130 -6.02 -18.54 9.38
CA THR A 130 -6.61 -17.83 8.22
C THR A 130 -7.42 -16.67 8.76
N LEU A 131 -7.23 -15.49 8.16
CA LEU A 131 -7.90 -14.26 8.55
C LEU A 131 -8.81 -13.73 7.45
N THR A 132 -9.93 -13.15 7.84
CA THR A 132 -10.65 -12.20 6.98
C THR A 132 -10.18 -10.78 7.32
N ASP A 133 -10.40 -9.82 6.43
CA ASP A 133 -10.07 -8.42 6.72
C ASP A 133 -10.83 -7.88 7.94
N ALA A 134 -12.10 -8.27 8.11
CA ALA A 134 -12.88 -7.95 9.31
C ALA A 134 -12.26 -8.56 10.59
N GLY A 135 -11.70 -9.76 10.50
CA GLY A 135 -10.95 -10.41 11.58
C GLY A 135 -9.69 -9.64 11.95
N ILE A 136 -8.93 -9.17 10.94
CA ILE A 136 -7.76 -8.30 11.11
C ILE A 136 -8.14 -7.01 11.84
N GLN A 137 -9.21 -6.33 11.42
CA GLN A 137 -9.69 -5.11 12.08
C GLN A 137 -10.06 -5.35 13.54
N ALA A 138 -10.72 -6.48 13.85
CA ALA A 138 -11.06 -6.85 15.21
C ALA A 138 -9.80 -7.13 16.07
N LEU A 139 -8.79 -7.79 15.51
CA LEU A 139 -7.49 -8.02 16.17
C LEU A 139 -6.74 -6.71 16.42
N ILE A 140 -6.72 -5.79 15.46
CA ILE A 140 -6.14 -4.44 15.63
C ILE A 140 -6.89 -3.72 16.76
N GLN A 141 -8.23 -3.73 16.75
CA GLN A 141 -9.03 -3.07 17.78
C GLN A 141 -8.79 -3.64 19.18
N SER A 142 -8.67 -4.97 19.32
CA SER A 142 -8.29 -5.59 20.60
C SER A 142 -6.90 -5.16 21.02
N SER A 143 -5.94 -5.16 20.10
CA SER A 143 -4.56 -4.75 20.37
C SER A 143 -4.44 -3.29 20.80
N ILE A 144 -5.33 -2.42 20.32
CA ILE A 144 -5.45 -1.04 20.79
C ILE A 144 -5.98 -1.01 22.23
N ILE A 145 -7.04 -1.76 22.53
CA ILE A 145 -7.62 -1.85 23.89
C ILE A 145 -6.59 -2.36 24.89
N ASP A 146 -5.78 -3.34 24.49
CA ASP A 146 -4.72 -3.95 25.30
C ASP A 146 -3.44 -3.10 25.38
N GLY A 147 -3.38 -1.95 24.69
CA GLY A 147 -2.24 -1.04 24.68
C GLY A 147 -1.02 -1.52 23.88
N VAL A 148 -1.16 -2.61 23.12
CA VAL A 148 -0.13 -3.14 22.21
C VAL A 148 0.03 -2.20 21.00
N LEU A 149 -1.08 -1.79 20.39
CA LEU A 149 -1.10 -0.80 19.32
C LEU A 149 -1.62 0.55 19.84
N PRO A 150 -1.13 1.69 19.32
CA PRO A 150 -1.63 3.00 19.74
C PRO A 150 -2.99 3.30 19.12
N GLU A 151 -3.86 3.95 19.89
CA GLU A 151 -5.07 4.59 19.35
C GLU A 151 -4.68 5.84 18.54
N PRO A 152 -5.16 6.00 17.28
CA PRO A 152 -4.89 7.18 16.47
C PRO A 152 -5.58 8.44 16.98
N THR A 153 -5.11 9.59 16.50
CA THR A 153 -5.83 10.87 16.56
C THR A 153 -6.62 11.13 15.28
N THR A 154 -7.37 12.23 15.23
CA THR A 154 -7.97 12.75 13.99
C THR A 154 -7.37 14.13 13.65
N PRO A 155 -6.66 14.30 12.52
CA PRO A 155 -6.32 13.27 11.53
C PRO A 155 -5.35 12.23 12.09
N SER A 156 -5.40 11.01 11.54
CA SER A 156 -4.48 9.94 11.91
C SER A 156 -3.17 10.08 11.13
N ILE A 157 -2.07 9.89 11.83
CA ILE A 157 -0.73 9.82 11.25
C ILE A 157 -0.09 8.44 11.44
N ILE A 158 -0.84 7.47 11.97
CA ILE A 158 -0.37 6.10 12.14
C ILE A 158 -0.38 5.41 10.77
N ALA A 159 0.75 4.79 10.44
CA ALA A 159 0.91 3.87 9.32
C ALA A 159 1.33 2.51 9.88
N LEU A 160 0.39 1.57 10.05
CA LEU A 160 0.69 0.24 10.56
C LEU A 160 1.00 -0.72 9.41
N ILE A 161 2.15 -1.38 9.43
CA ILE A 161 2.49 -2.45 8.49
C ILE A 161 2.51 -3.77 9.25
N ILE A 162 1.60 -4.67 8.90
CA ILE A 162 1.48 -5.99 9.52
C ILE A 162 2.17 -7.01 8.64
N TYR A 163 3.11 -7.75 9.21
CA TYR A 163 3.80 -8.87 8.58
C TYR A 163 3.25 -10.19 9.14
N LEU A 164 2.68 -11.03 8.28
CA LEU A 164 2.22 -12.36 8.66
C LEU A 164 3.37 -13.37 8.46
N ASP A 165 3.48 -14.36 9.34
CA ASP A 165 4.33 -15.53 9.08
C ASP A 165 3.59 -16.60 8.25
N GLU A 166 4.30 -17.66 7.89
CA GLU A 166 3.84 -18.75 7.02
C GLU A 166 2.72 -19.60 7.63
N THR A 167 2.36 -19.37 8.90
CA THR A 167 1.25 -20.08 9.54
C THR A 167 -0.09 -19.35 9.36
N ILE A 168 -0.08 -18.17 8.73
CA ILE A 168 -1.24 -17.29 8.59
C ILE A 168 -1.42 -16.88 7.13
N GLY A 169 -2.59 -17.19 6.56
CA GLY A 169 -3.08 -16.63 5.31
C GLY A 169 -4.22 -15.63 5.51
N VAL A 170 -4.64 -14.98 4.42
CA VAL A 170 -5.85 -14.16 4.37
C VAL A 170 -6.82 -14.79 3.37
N ASP A 171 -8.04 -15.08 3.79
CA ASP A 171 -9.14 -15.52 2.93
C ASP A 171 -10.36 -14.62 3.16
N ASP A 172 -10.43 -13.53 2.38
CA ASP A 172 -11.61 -12.70 2.23
C ASP A 172 -11.99 -12.62 0.75
N ALA A 173 -12.26 -13.80 0.17
CA ALA A 173 -12.67 -13.96 -1.22
C ALA A 173 -13.83 -13.03 -1.67
N PRO A 174 -14.86 -12.73 -0.86
CA PRO A 174 -15.91 -11.77 -1.24
C PRO A 174 -15.36 -10.37 -1.58
N ASN A 175 -14.23 -9.99 -0.98
CA ASN A 175 -13.54 -8.73 -1.19
C ASN A 175 -12.36 -8.83 -2.16
N GLY A 176 -12.06 -10.03 -2.67
CA GLY A 176 -10.93 -10.29 -3.57
C GLY A 176 -9.58 -10.19 -2.87
N LEU A 177 -9.54 -10.53 -1.58
CA LEU A 177 -8.35 -10.52 -0.73
C LEU A 177 -8.07 -11.95 -0.29
N VAL A 178 -7.47 -12.75 -1.18
CA VAL A 178 -6.94 -14.07 -0.84
C VAL A 178 -5.42 -14.00 -1.00
N LEU A 179 -4.68 -14.26 0.07
CA LEU A 179 -3.23 -14.07 0.13
C LEU A 179 -2.55 -15.21 0.87
N CYS A 180 -1.60 -15.88 0.22
CA CYS A 180 -0.83 -17.00 0.76
C CYS A 180 -1.71 -18.12 1.34
N GLU A 181 -2.86 -18.35 0.72
CA GLU A 181 -3.72 -19.49 1.00
C GLU A 181 -3.34 -20.68 0.12
N ALA A 182 -3.92 -21.85 0.41
CA ALA A 182 -3.60 -23.06 -0.37
C ALA A 182 -4.09 -22.99 -1.83
N ALA A 183 -5.03 -22.10 -2.14
CA ALA A 183 -5.56 -21.89 -3.48
C ALA A 183 -6.29 -20.56 -3.60
N ASN A 184 -6.30 -20.03 -4.82
CA ASN A 184 -7.05 -18.86 -5.27
C ASN A 184 -6.50 -17.52 -4.78
N ASP A 185 -5.20 -17.38 -4.57
CA ASP A 185 -4.63 -16.09 -4.22
C ASP A 185 -4.93 -15.06 -5.31
N THR A 186 -5.17 -13.84 -4.86
CA THR A 186 -5.56 -12.70 -5.70
C THR A 186 -4.66 -11.49 -5.53
N ALA A 187 -3.80 -11.48 -4.50
CA ALA A 187 -2.97 -10.35 -4.14
C ALA A 187 -1.69 -10.78 -3.39
N PHE A 188 -0.67 -9.92 -3.43
CA PHE A 188 0.56 -10.07 -2.64
C PHE A 188 0.63 -9.17 -1.41
N GLY A 189 -0.31 -8.24 -1.29
CA GLY A 189 -0.43 -7.32 -0.17
C GLY A 189 -1.66 -6.46 -0.38
N TYR A 190 -2.06 -5.76 0.67
CA TYR A 190 -3.08 -4.72 0.54
C TYR A 190 -2.99 -3.74 1.70
N HIS A 191 -3.55 -2.55 1.50
CA HIS A 191 -3.81 -1.59 2.57
C HIS A 191 -5.29 -1.26 2.69
N ASN A 192 -5.68 -0.90 3.91
CA ASN A 192 -7.06 -0.66 4.25
C ASN A 192 -7.20 0.21 5.50
N PHE A 193 -8.44 0.58 5.80
CA PHE A 193 -8.79 1.43 6.92
C PHE A 193 -10.09 1.00 7.59
N PHE A 194 -10.19 1.33 8.87
CA PHE A 194 -11.44 1.25 9.62
C PHE A 194 -11.55 2.43 10.59
N THR A 195 -12.70 2.55 11.25
CA THR A 195 -12.90 3.50 12.33
C THR A 195 -12.81 2.76 13.65
N THR A 196 -11.91 3.17 14.53
CA THR A 196 -11.75 2.58 15.86
C THR A 196 -13.01 2.78 16.69
N ALA A 197 -13.13 2.04 17.80
CA ALA A 197 -14.21 2.22 18.77
C ALA A 197 -14.26 3.64 19.36
N ALA A 198 -13.14 4.37 19.36
CA ALA A 198 -13.08 5.77 19.79
C ALA A 198 -13.46 6.78 18.67
N GLY A 199 -13.77 6.30 17.46
CA GLY A 199 -14.22 7.14 16.35
C GLY A 199 -13.10 7.71 15.47
N ASN A 200 -11.85 7.27 15.65
CA ASN A 200 -10.72 7.76 14.85
C ASN A 200 -10.46 6.85 13.64
N PRO A 201 -10.01 7.39 12.49
CA PRO A 201 -9.59 6.55 11.38
C PRO A 201 -8.27 5.84 11.70
N PHE A 202 -8.21 4.54 11.44
CA PHE A 202 -7.01 3.72 11.57
C PHE A 202 -6.60 3.18 10.21
N TYR A 203 -5.31 3.25 9.88
CA TYR A 203 -4.76 2.83 8.59
C TYR A 203 -3.76 1.70 8.80
N TYR A 204 -3.88 0.64 8.01
CA TYR A 204 -2.98 -0.50 8.08
C TYR A 204 -2.73 -1.10 6.70
N ALA A 205 -1.60 -1.77 6.55
CA ALA A 205 -1.29 -2.65 5.44
C ALA A 205 -0.98 -4.06 5.91
N ILE A 206 -1.30 -5.04 5.08
CA ILE A 206 -0.97 -6.45 5.24
C ILE A 206 0.09 -6.82 4.21
N VAL A 207 1.19 -7.37 4.71
CA VAL A 207 2.20 -8.06 3.92
C VAL A 207 2.21 -9.51 4.43
N PRO A 208 1.72 -10.48 3.63
CA PRO A 208 1.71 -11.87 4.05
C PRO A 208 3.14 -12.44 4.02
N ALA A 209 3.31 -13.72 4.33
CA ALA A 209 4.65 -14.31 4.45
C ALA A 209 5.48 -14.22 3.16
N LEU A 210 4.82 -14.21 1.99
CA LEU A 210 5.47 -14.19 0.66
C LEU A 210 6.56 -15.25 0.50
N SER A 211 6.31 -16.44 1.06
CA SER A 211 7.16 -17.61 0.88
C SER A 211 7.14 -18.07 -0.59
N ASP A 212 8.06 -18.98 -0.96
CA ASP A 212 8.07 -19.58 -2.30
C ASP A 212 6.74 -20.29 -2.61
N ALA A 213 6.17 -21.00 -1.63
CA ALA A 213 4.88 -21.67 -1.78
C ALA A 213 3.74 -20.68 -2.06
N CYS A 214 3.73 -19.53 -1.37
CA CYS A 214 2.75 -18.48 -1.63
C CYS A 214 2.89 -17.91 -3.04
N LEU A 215 4.13 -17.64 -3.46
CA LEU A 215 4.38 -17.12 -4.80
C LEU A 215 4.01 -18.14 -5.90
N GLU A 216 4.35 -19.42 -5.73
CA GLU A 216 4.00 -20.47 -6.68
C GLU A 216 2.48 -20.62 -6.87
N GLU A 217 1.69 -20.42 -5.81
CA GLU A 217 0.23 -20.42 -5.89
C GLU A 217 -0.29 -19.18 -6.62
N SER A 218 0.11 -17.99 -6.16
CA SER A 218 -0.31 -16.71 -6.75
C SER A 218 0.12 -16.54 -8.21
N CYS A 219 1.20 -17.22 -8.60
CA CYS A 219 1.87 -17.10 -9.90
C CYS A 219 2.17 -18.46 -10.53
N PRO A 220 1.14 -19.20 -10.96
CA PRO A 220 1.33 -20.53 -11.48
C PRO A 220 2.09 -20.48 -12.82
N GLY A 221 3.12 -21.32 -12.93
CA GLY A 221 3.80 -21.56 -14.20
C GLY A 221 5.02 -20.68 -14.48
N ASN A 222 5.88 -20.46 -13.46
CA ASN A 222 7.25 -19.90 -13.51
C ASN A 222 7.47 -18.41 -13.22
N ASP A 223 6.49 -17.70 -12.64
CA ASP A 223 6.56 -16.28 -12.22
C ASP A 223 6.98 -15.23 -13.26
N ALA A 224 7.32 -15.60 -14.50
CA ALA A 224 7.83 -14.67 -15.51
C ALA A 224 6.83 -13.57 -15.90
N GLY A 225 5.54 -13.82 -15.70
CA GLY A 225 4.45 -12.87 -15.92
C GLY A 225 3.97 -12.18 -14.64
N CYS A 226 4.67 -12.34 -13.53
CA CYS A 226 4.26 -11.84 -12.22
C CYS A 226 5.00 -10.60 -11.75
N SER A 227 4.40 -9.91 -10.80
CA SER A 227 4.98 -8.73 -10.16
C SER A 227 6.02 -9.04 -9.09
N LEU A 228 6.14 -10.30 -8.67
CA LEU A 228 7.18 -10.82 -7.78
C LEU A 228 7.80 -12.07 -8.41
N HIS A 229 9.05 -12.37 -8.05
CA HIS A 229 9.81 -13.48 -8.65
C HIS A 229 10.48 -14.38 -7.60
N LEU A 230 10.56 -15.68 -7.87
CA LEU A 230 11.24 -16.68 -7.02
C LEU A 230 12.76 -16.48 -7.00
N SER A 231 13.30 -15.73 -7.97
CA SER A 231 14.71 -15.30 -7.94
C SER A 231 15.01 -14.27 -6.83
N GLU A 232 13.98 -13.64 -6.28
CA GLU A 232 14.08 -12.72 -5.16
C GLU A 232 14.06 -13.48 -3.83
N THR A 233 14.92 -13.10 -2.91
CA THR A 233 14.82 -13.60 -1.54
C THR A 233 13.48 -13.18 -0.93
N GLN A 234 13.02 -13.93 0.07
CA GLN A 234 11.79 -13.59 0.79
C GLN A 234 11.85 -12.17 1.39
N GLU A 235 13.01 -11.71 1.89
CA GLU A 235 13.17 -10.33 2.38
C GLU A 235 12.93 -9.31 1.25
N GLN A 236 13.43 -9.56 0.04
CA GLN A 236 13.26 -8.66 -1.10
C GLN A 236 11.79 -8.55 -1.53
N ARG A 237 11.06 -9.67 -1.57
CA ARG A 237 9.61 -9.68 -1.83
C ARG A 237 8.85 -8.89 -0.75
N LEU A 238 9.17 -9.12 0.52
CA LEU A 238 8.55 -8.43 1.65
C LEU A 238 8.81 -6.92 1.61
N THR A 239 10.03 -6.46 1.28
CA THR A 239 10.32 -5.02 1.20
C THR A 239 9.75 -4.37 -0.06
N GLN A 240 9.63 -5.10 -1.16
CA GLN A 240 8.96 -4.62 -2.37
C GLN A 240 7.47 -4.39 -2.11
N VAL A 241 6.75 -5.38 -1.57
CA VAL A 241 5.34 -5.25 -1.22
C VAL A 241 5.15 -4.19 -0.13
N ALA A 242 5.97 -4.19 0.91
CA ALA A 242 5.84 -3.19 1.98
C ALA A 242 6.07 -1.75 1.50
N SER A 243 6.98 -1.51 0.55
CA SER A 243 7.17 -0.16 -0.03
C SER A 243 6.00 0.25 -0.92
N HIS A 244 5.44 -0.68 -1.70
CA HIS A 244 4.20 -0.45 -2.44
C HIS A 244 3.07 -0.03 -1.50
N GLU A 245 2.74 -0.88 -0.52
CA GLU A 245 1.63 -0.64 0.39
C GLU A 245 1.83 0.61 1.24
N PHE A 246 3.06 0.89 1.67
CA PHE A 246 3.36 2.13 2.37
C PHE A 246 3.10 3.36 1.50
N ALA A 247 3.50 3.32 0.23
CA ALA A 247 3.32 4.46 -0.67
C ALA A 247 1.84 4.71 -1.02
N GLU A 248 1.07 3.64 -1.23
CA GLU A 248 -0.38 3.75 -1.45
C GLU A 248 -1.07 4.21 -0.18
N MET A 249 -0.89 3.52 0.94
CA MET A 249 -1.51 3.88 2.23
C MET A 249 -1.20 5.30 2.68
N THR A 250 0.01 5.82 2.43
CA THR A 250 0.34 7.19 2.85
C THR A 250 -0.22 8.26 1.92
N THR A 251 -0.40 7.95 0.63
CA THR A 251 -0.94 8.90 -0.36
C THR A 251 -2.46 8.79 -0.51
N ASP A 252 -3.05 7.64 -0.19
CA ASP A 252 -4.49 7.43 -0.27
C ASP A 252 -5.03 6.44 0.79
N PRO A 253 -4.86 6.72 2.10
CA PRO A 253 -5.26 5.81 3.18
C PRO A 253 -6.75 5.45 3.23
N GLN A 254 -7.61 6.21 2.54
CA GLN A 254 -9.07 5.96 2.49
C GLN A 254 -9.59 5.72 1.07
N LEU A 255 -8.69 5.52 0.10
CA LEU A 255 -9.00 5.14 -1.27
C LEU A 255 -9.88 6.16 -2.01
N ASN A 256 -9.69 7.44 -1.66
CA ASN A 256 -10.41 8.59 -2.17
C ASN A 256 -9.53 9.87 -2.26
N ALA A 257 -8.21 9.75 -2.24
CA ALA A 257 -7.22 10.81 -2.37
C ALA A 257 -6.49 10.70 -3.73
N TRP A 258 -5.26 10.18 -3.78
CA TRP A 258 -4.42 10.14 -4.98
C TRP A 258 -4.62 8.85 -5.78
N VAL A 259 -5.38 8.92 -6.87
CA VAL A 259 -5.69 7.74 -7.69
C VAL A 259 -5.91 8.12 -9.17
N ASP A 260 -5.52 7.24 -10.08
CA ASP A 260 -5.93 7.25 -11.48
C ASP A 260 -7.13 6.30 -11.67
N PRO A 261 -8.30 6.78 -12.14
CA PRO A 261 -9.49 5.93 -12.24
C PRO A 261 -9.42 4.76 -13.23
N ALA A 262 -8.39 4.71 -14.07
CA ALA A 262 -8.15 3.61 -15.00
C ALA A 262 -6.99 2.70 -14.58
N ASN A 263 -6.01 3.24 -13.86
CA ASN A 263 -4.74 2.56 -13.59
C ASN A 263 -4.46 2.31 -12.10
N GLY A 264 -5.27 2.86 -11.18
CA GLY A 264 -5.11 2.65 -9.75
C GLY A 264 -4.28 3.71 -9.03
N GLU A 265 -3.79 3.36 -7.86
CA GLU A 265 -2.96 4.20 -6.99
C GLU A 265 -1.52 4.33 -7.55
N ASN A 266 -0.65 5.02 -6.82
CA ASN A 266 0.72 5.28 -7.30
C ASN A 266 1.58 4.00 -7.34
N GLY A 267 1.30 3.02 -6.48
CA GLY A 267 1.97 1.71 -6.47
C GLY A 267 1.51 0.85 -7.65
N ASP A 268 0.21 0.78 -7.91
CA ASP A 268 -0.41 0.02 -9.00
C ASP A 268 0.19 0.31 -10.38
N ILE A 269 0.39 1.60 -10.70
CA ILE A 269 0.94 2.04 -11.99
C ILE A 269 2.33 1.43 -12.25
N CYS A 270 3.11 1.21 -11.20
CA CYS A 270 4.50 0.72 -11.26
C CYS A 270 4.64 -0.69 -10.68
N ASN A 271 3.52 -1.39 -10.48
CA ASN A 271 3.52 -2.72 -9.87
C ASN A 271 4.39 -3.69 -10.67
N GLY A 272 5.29 -4.38 -9.96
CA GLY A 272 6.27 -5.30 -10.55
C GLY A 272 7.57 -4.68 -11.04
N GLU A 273 7.72 -3.34 -10.98
CA GLU A 273 9.02 -2.71 -11.20
C GLU A 273 9.73 -2.45 -9.87
N SER A 274 10.89 -3.08 -9.65
CA SER A 274 11.68 -2.89 -8.43
C SER A 274 13.07 -2.33 -8.72
N ASP A 275 13.65 -1.67 -7.73
CA ASP A 275 15.00 -1.12 -7.76
C ASP A 275 15.68 -1.33 -6.40
N PRO A 276 17.03 -1.35 -6.37
CA PRO A 276 17.77 -1.29 -5.12
C PRO A 276 17.70 0.11 -4.50
N LEU A 277 17.40 0.16 -3.20
CA LEU A 277 17.51 1.34 -2.35
C LEU A 277 18.67 1.16 -1.36
N ILE A 278 19.69 2.00 -1.48
CA ILE A 278 20.90 1.90 -0.66
C ILE A 278 20.87 3.00 0.43
N VAL A 279 20.94 2.59 1.70
CA VAL A 279 20.98 3.49 2.85
C VAL A 279 22.09 3.04 3.80
N GLY A 280 23.20 3.78 3.83
CA GLY A 280 24.39 3.39 4.57
C GLY A 280 24.94 2.05 4.09
N ALA A 281 24.98 1.05 4.97
CA ALA A 281 25.44 -0.31 4.65
C ALA A 281 24.29 -1.25 4.20
N ASN A 282 23.04 -0.80 4.25
CA ASN A 282 21.89 -1.61 3.88
C ASN A 282 21.52 -1.40 2.41
N THR A 283 21.14 -2.49 1.75
CA THR A 283 20.49 -2.48 0.45
C THR A 283 19.14 -3.16 0.59
N TRP A 284 18.09 -2.52 0.08
CA TRP A 284 16.72 -3.00 0.10
C TRP A 284 16.17 -3.10 -1.32
N THR A 285 15.30 -4.07 -1.58
CA THR A 285 14.50 -4.07 -2.82
C THR A 285 13.22 -3.30 -2.55
N VAL A 286 12.99 -2.20 -3.26
CA VAL A 286 11.74 -1.43 -3.17
C VAL A 286 11.04 -1.44 -4.50
N GLN A 287 9.71 -1.38 -4.48
CA GLN A 287 8.99 -1.09 -5.70
C GLN A 287 9.26 0.35 -6.13
N ARG A 288 9.32 0.60 -7.43
CA ARG A 288 9.21 1.94 -8.00
C ARG A 288 7.77 2.41 -7.86
N ILE A 289 7.57 3.72 -7.71
CA ILE A 289 6.25 4.34 -7.54
C ILE A 289 6.07 5.41 -8.59
N TYR A 290 4.81 5.63 -8.96
CA TYR A 290 4.47 6.65 -9.93
C TYR A 290 4.84 8.05 -9.42
N SER A 291 5.61 8.79 -10.22
CA SER A 291 5.97 10.18 -10.04
C SER A 291 5.35 11.02 -11.13
N LYS A 292 4.25 11.72 -10.80
CA LYS A 292 3.55 12.61 -11.72
C LYS A 292 4.42 13.78 -12.19
N VAL A 293 5.27 14.33 -11.31
CA VAL A 293 6.21 15.39 -11.69
C VAL A 293 7.13 14.93 -12.81
N ASP A 294 7.71 13.75 -12.69
CA ASP A 294 8.62 13.21 -13.70
C ASP A 294 7.86 12.79 -14.96
N ASP A 295 6.65 12.24 -14.83
CA ASP A 295 5.81 11.87 -15.96
C ASP A 295 5.51 13.10 -16.84
N VAL A 296 5.06 14.19 -16.22
CA VAL A 296 4.78 15.46 -16.90
C VAL A 296 6.06 16.04 -17.52
N ASN A 297 7.14 16.17 -16.75
CA ASN A 297 8.35 16.84 -17.21
C ASN A 297 9.07 16.07 -18.32
N SER A 298 9.00 14.74 -18.29
CA SER A 298 9.60 13.89 -19.30
C SER A 298 8.70 13.68 -20.52
N GLY A 299 7.42 14.05 -20.44
CA GLY A 299 6.41 13.78 -21.46
C GLY A 299 6.10 12.29 -21.59
N GLY A 300 5.94 11.57 -20.48
CA GLY A 300 5.60 10.14 -20.49
C GLY A 300 6.77 9.16 -20.50
N ARG A 301 8.01 9.64 -20.53
CA ARG A 301 9.21 8.79 -20.70
C ARG A 301 9.76 8.23 -19.39
N VAL A 302 9.61 8.97 -18.30
CA VAL A 302 10.06 8.61 -16.95
C VAL A 302 8.89 8.87 -16.01
N PHE A 303 8.39 7.82 -15.35
CA PHE A 303 7.22 7.92 -14.47
C PHE A 303 7.29 6.99 -13.26
N CYS A 304 7.92 5.82 -13.35
CA CYS A 304 8.21 4.99 -12.18
C CYS A 304 9.56 5.37 -11.58
N LEU A 305 9.64 5.63 -10.28
CA LEU A 305 10.87 5.94 -9.56
C LEU A 305 10.87 5.28 -8.18
N SER A 306 12.01 4.72 -7.79
CA SER A 306 12.26 4.24 -6.42
C SER A 306 12.85 5.33 -5.52
N GLN A 307 13.47 6.35 -6.13
CA GLN A 307 14.15 7.43 -5.41
C GLN A 307 14.31 8.68 -6.28
N ALA A 308 14.39 9.84 -5.62
CA ALA A 308 14.80 11.11 -6.22
C ALA A 308 15.88 11.79 -5.36
N PRO A 309 16.84 12.50 -5.96
CA PRO A 309 17.90 13.20 -5.20
C PRO A 309 17.36 14.31 -4.31
N ASP A 310 16.30 14.99 -4.77
CA ASP A 310 15.67 16.11 -4.07
C ASP A 310 14.16 15.89 -3.94
N PRO A 311 13.51 16.39 -2.88
CA PRO A 311 12.06 16.34 -2.72
C PRO A 311 11.34 16.87 -3.95
N ARG A 312 10.42 16.07 -4.49
CA ARG A 312 9.59 16.47 -5.62
C ARG A 312 8.58 17.55 -5.17
N PRO A 313 8.38 18.60 -5.99
CA PRO A 313 7.44 19.67 -5.68
C PRO A 313 6.02 19.12 -5.55
N ARG A 314 5.22 19.71 -4.66
CA ARG A 314 3.82 19.31 -4.45
C ARG A 314 3.02 19.47 -5.74
N VAL A 315 2.27 18.44 -6.09
CA VAL A 315 1.34 18.43 -7.23
C VAL A 315 0.08 19.19 -6.85
N SER A 316 -0.42 20.03 -7.76
CA SER A 316 -1.66 20.78 -7.59
C SER A 316 -2.74 20.35 -8.62
N PRO A 317 -4.03 20.29 -8.23
CA PRO A 317 -4.54 20.38 -6.86
C PRO A 317 -4.04 19.22 -5.98
N GLY A 318 -3.88 19.47 -4.69
CA GLY A 318 -3.37 18.50 -3.71
C GLY A 318 -3.86 18.82 -2.29
N PRO A 319 -3.47 18.01 -1.29
CA PRO A 319 -3.83 18.23 0.11
C PRO A 319 -3.31 19.60 0.58
N THR A 320 -4.10 20.31 1.39
CA THR A 320 -3.74 21.64 1.87
C THR A 320 -2.61 21.57 2.89
N ASP A 321 -1.60 22.44 2.76
CA ASP A 321 -0.45 22.50 3.68
C ASP A 321 -0.79 22.96 5.11
N ARG A 322 -2.07 23.17 5.44
CA ARG A 322 -2.54 23.56 6.78
C ARG A 322 -3.72 22.70 7.21
N PRO A 323 -3.74 22.23 8.47
CA PRO A 323 -5.02 21.93 9.10
C PRO A 323 -5.81 23.25 9.14
N THR A 324 -6.98 23.26 8.52
CA THR A 324 -7.97 24.31 8.81
C THR A 324 -8.21 24.28 10.31
N ARG A 325 -7.77 25.31 11.03
CA ARG A 325 -8.20 25.54 12.40
C ARG A 325 -9.73 25.61 12.37
N ALA A 326 -10.38 24.58 12.92
CA ALA A 326 -11.74 24.69 13.43
C ALA A 326 -11.67 25.38 14.80
#